data_AF-A0AAN7BY27-F1
#
_entry.id   AF-A0AAN7BY27-F1
#
_cell.length_a   1.000
_cell.length_b   1.000
_cell.length_c   1.000
_cell.angle_alpha   90.00
_cell.angle_beta   90.00
_cell.angle_gamma   90.00
#
_symmetry.space_group_name_H-M   'P 1'
#
loop_
_entity.id
_entity.type
_entity.pdbx_description
1 polymer ?
#
loop_
_entity_poly.entity_id
_entity_poly.type
_entity_poly.pdbx_seq_one_letter_code
_entity_poly.pdbx_strand_id
1 'polypeptide(L)' 'LLPEGTAVGNNYAAVFWDKEIFGQDADAFRPERFSDVDEETQSRRAKVLDIVFGGGRWMCSGKMIAAIEMNKVLFEL' A
#
# COMPACT_ATOMS: atom_id res chain seq x y z
N LEU A 1 -0.52 -26.10 -10.33
CA LEU A 1 -1.97 -25.89 -10.56
C LEU A 1 -2.66 -25.91 -9.20
N LEU A 2 -3.54 -24.96 -8.93
CA LEU A 2 -4.29 -24.88 -7.67
C LEU A 2 -5.67 -25.56 -7.84
N PRO A 3 -6.06 -26.50 -6.96
CA PRO A 3 -7.38 -27.13 -7.00
C PRO A 3 -8.53 -26.14 -6.79
N GLU A 4 -9.72 -26.48 -7.29
CA GLU A 4 -10.96 -25.75 -6.96
C GLU A 4 -11.20 -25.74 -5.44
N GLY A 5 -11.69 -24.61 -4.92
CA GLY A 5 -11.94 -24.43 -3.50
C GLY A 5 -10.69 -24.06 -2.67
N THR A 6 -9.51 -23.95 -3.30
CA THR A 6 -8.31 -23.47 -2.60
C THR A 6 -8.50 -22.03 -2.15
N ALA A 7 -8.44 -21.78 -0.84
CA ALA A 7 -8.42 -20.44 -0.29
C ALA A 7 -7.07 -19.78 -0.59
N VAL A 8 -7.10 -18.59 -1.18
CA VAL A 8 -5.89 -17.80 -1.48
C VAL A 8 -5.99 -16.47 -0.74
N GLY A 9 -4.95 -16.15 0.02
CA GLY A 9 -4.83 -14.91 0.76
C GLY A 9 -3.53 -14.18 0.43
N ASN A 10 -3.50 -12.88 0.71
CA ASN A 10 -2.33 -12.04 0.52
C ASN A 10 -1.66 -11.78 1.87
N ASN A 11 -0.33 -11.83 1.92
CA ASN A 11 0.43 -11.34 3.07
C ASN A 11 0.87 -9.89 2.79
N TYR A 12 0.03 -8.94 3.19
CA TYR A 12 0.30 -7.52 2.99
C TYR A 12 1.54 -7.02 3.75
N ALA A 13 1.82 -7.55 4.94
CA ALA A 13 3.00 -7.17 5.71
C ALA A 13 4.30 -7.52 4.96
N ALA A 14 4.36 -8.72 4.36
CA ALA A 14 5.50 -9.12 3.54
C ALA A 14 5.69 -8.19 2.33
N VAL A 15 4.61 -7.74 1.68
CA VAL A 15 4.69 -6.79 0.57
C VAL A 15 5.19 -5.42 1.03
N PHE A 16 4.66 -4.90 2.14
CA PHE A 16 5.03 -3.57 2.64
C PHE A 16 6.42 -3.50 3.27
N TRP A 17 7.02 -4.64 3.63
CA TRP A 17 8.41 -4.75 4.06
C TRP A 17 9.37 -5.21 2.95
N ASP A 18 8.90 -5.31 1.71
CA ASP A 18 9.74 -5.66 0.57
C ASP A 18 10.79 -4.56 0.32
N LYS A 19 12.07 -4.94 0.46
CA LYS A 19 13.20 -4.02 0.32
C LYS A 19 13.49 -3.62 -1.13
N GLU A 20 13.05 -4.39 -2.12
CA GLU A 20 13.16 -4.03 -3.54
C GLU A 20 12.12 -2.98 -3.93
N ILE A 21 10.96 -2.98 -3.26
CA ILE A 21 9.90 -2.00 -3.49
C ILE A 21 10.15 -0.74 -2.68
N PHE A 22 10.27 -0.91 -1.36
CA PHE A 22 10.27 0.20 -0.43
C PHE A 22 11.67 0.68 -0.10
N GLY A 23 12.72 -0.13 -0.24
CA GLY A 23 14.11 0.23 0.08
C GLY A 23 14.65 -0.56 1.27
N GLN A 24 15.95 -0.45 1.56
CA GLN A 24 16.61 -1.30 2.56
C GLN A 24 16.10 -1.14 3.99
N ASP A 25 15.53 0.04 4.27
CA ASP A 25 14.92 0.48 5.51
C ASP A 25 13.38 0.33 5.50
N ALA A 26 12.82 -0.61 4.73
CA ALA A 26 11.36 -0.82 4.60
C ALA A 26 10.64 -1.10 5.94
N ASP A 27 11.38 -1.53 6.96
CA ASP A 27 10.92 -1.76 8.34
C ASP A 27 10.90 -0.49 9.21
N ALA A 28 11.50 0.61 8.75
CA ALA A 28 11.52 1.89 9.44
C ALA A 28 10.39 2.82 8.97
N PHE A 29 9.82 3.59 9.91
CA PHE A 29 8.87 4.65 9.60
C PHE A 29 9.61 5.87 9.00
N ARG A 30 9.58 5.99 7.67
CA ARG A 30 10.19 7.09 6.90
C ARG A 30 9.21 7.62 5.84
N PRO A 31 8.36 8.62 6.16
CA PRO A 31 7.41 9.21 5.22
C PRO A 31 8.06 9.74 3.94
N GLU A 32 9.28 10.26 4.04
CA GLU A 32 10.04 10.85 2.92
C GLU A 32 10.34 9.81 1.82
N ARG A 33 10.22 8.52 2.11
CA ARG A 33 10.33 7.42 1.12
C ARG A 33 9.43 7.61 -0.09
N PHE A 34 8.32 8.33 0.05
CA PHE A 34 7.38 8.57 -1.04
C PHE A 34 7.61 9.90 -1.77
N SER A 35 8.39 10.83 -1.22
CA SER A 35 8.65 12.16 -1.81
C SER A 35 10.08 12.34 -2.31
N ASP A 36 11.04 11.65 -1.72
CA ASP A 36 12.49 11.76 -1.98
C ASP A 36 12.98 10.69 -2.96
N VAL A 37 12.32 10.60 -4.12
CA VAL A 37 12.64 9.66 -5.21
C VAL A 37 12.22 10.24 -6.57
N ASP A 38 12.69 9.62 -7.64
CA ASP A 38 12.22 9.93 -9.00
C ASP A 38 10.73 9.58 -9.18
N GLU A 39 10.09 10.21 -10.16
CA GLU A 39 8.66 10.08 -10.44
C GLU A 39 8.24 8.63 -10.79
N GLU A 40 9.11 7.86 -11.45
CA GLU A 40 8.84 6.47 -11.80
C GLU A 40 8.77 5.60 -10.54
N THR A 41 9.77 5.72 -9.66
CA THR A 41 9.79 5.02 -8.37
C THR A 41 8.63 5.44 -7.49
N GLN A 42 8.30 6.73 -7.46
CA GLN A 42 7.14 7.24 -6.71
C GLN A 42 5.83 6.61 -7.20
N SER A 43 5.59 6.63 -8.51
CA SER A 43 4.39 6.04 -9.14
C SER A 43 4.30 4.53 -8.88
N ARG A 44 5.43 3.81 -8.96
CA ARG A 44 5.49 2.38 -8.66
C ARG A 44 5.13 2.10 -7.20
N ARG A 45 5.70 2.83 -6.25
CA ARG A 45 5.40 2.67 -4.82
C ARG A 45 3.94 3.00 -4.50
N ALA A 46 3.41 4.07 -5.07
CA ALA A 46 2.01 4.45 -4.89
C ALA A 46 1.05 3.35 -5.37
N LYS A 47 1.32 2.73 -6.53
CA LYS A 47 0.52 1.59 -7.05
C LYS A 47 0.58 0.38 -6.14
N VAL A 48 1.75 0.05 -5.59
CA VAL A 48 1.88 -1.08 -4.65
C VAL A 48 1.18 -0.75 -3.33
N LEU A 49 1.31 0.47 -2.81
CA LEU A 49 0.67 0.87 -1.57
C LEU A 49 -0.87 0.81 -1.68
N ASP A 50 -1.42 1.06 -2.87
CA ASP A 50 -2.86 1.04 -3.14
C ASP A 50 -3.53 -0.30 -2.76
N ILE A 51 -2.78 -1.40 -2.80
CA ILE A 51 -3.27 -2.74 -2.44
C ILE A 51 -3.66 -2.86 -0.96
N VAL A 52 -3.30 -1.89 -0.11
CA VAL A 52 -3.75 -1.84 1.30
C VAL A 52 -5.27 -1.80 1.39
N PHE A 53 -5.92 -1.26 0.36
CA PHE A 53 -7.38 -1.25 0.22
C PHE A 53 -7.89 -2.46 -0.57
N GLY A 54 -7.11 -3.52 -0.75
CA GLY A 54 -7.46 -4.66 -1.61
C GLY A 54 -7.43 -4.32 -3.10
N GLY A 55 -8.00 -5.20 -3.91
CA GLY A 55 -8.00 -5.05 -5.37
C GLY A 55 -9.15 -5.78 -6.05
N GLY A 56 -9.54 -5.29 -7.23
CA GLY A 56 -10.62 -5.87 -8.04
C GLY A 56 -11.94 -5.98 -7.26
N ARG A 57 -12.55 -7.17 -7.30
CA ARG A 57 -13.83 -7.45 -6.62
C ARG A 57 -13.77 -7.30 -5.09
N TRP A 58 -12.58 -7.44 -4.49
CA TRP A 58 -12.37 -7.42 -3.04
C TRP A 58 -11.79 -6.09 -2.55
N MET A 59 -11.93 -5.02 -3.34
CA MET A 59 -11.49 -3.70 -2.93
C MET A 59 -12.39 -3.14 -1.81
N CYS A 60 -11.76 -2.51 -0.82
CA CYS A 60 -12.41 -1.83 0.28
C CYS A 60 -13.33 -0.73 -0.24
N SER A 61 -14.63 -0.88 0.02
CA SER A 61 -15.65 0.11 -0.37
C SER A 61 -15.46 1.47 0.31
N GLY A 62 -14.80 1.48 1.49
CA GLY A 62 -14.52 2.69 2.25
C GLY A 62 -13.27 3.46 1.81
N LYS A 63 -12.54 3.01 0.79
CA LYS A 63 -11.26 3.61 0.36
C LYS A 63 -11.33 5.13 0.20
N MET A 64 -12.37 5.63 -0.49
CA MET A 64 -12.51 7.07 -0.71
C MET A 64 -12.82 7.82 0.58
N ILE A 65 -13.63 7.25 1.47
CA ILE A 65 -13.98 7.87 2.75
C ILE A 65 -12.72 7.93 3.63
N ALA A 66 -11.99 6.83 3.76
CA ALA A 66 -10.73 6.78 4.50
C ALA A 66 -9.72 7.80 3.98
N ALA A 67 -9.60 7.96 2.65
CA ALA A 67 -8.72 8.97 2.06
C ALA A 67 -9.14 10.40 2.45
N ILE A 68 -10.45 10.71 2.44
CA ILE A 68 -10.96 12.02 2.86
C ILE A 68 -10.68 12.25 4.35
N GLU A 69 -10.96 11.25 5.20
CA GLU A 69 -10.76 11.36 6.65
C GLU A 69 -9.28 11.56 7.00
N MET A 70 -8.37 10.78 6.41
CA MET A 70 -6.94 10.97 6.60
C MET A 70 -6.48 12.38 6.19
N ASN A 71 -6.97 12.90 5.06
CA ASN A 71 -6.64 14.25 4.60
C ASN A 71 -7.29 15.36 5.43
N LYS A 72 -8.24 15.08 6.32
CA LYS A 72 -8.78 16.08 7.26
C LYS A 72 -8.06 16.00 8.60
N VAL A 73 -8.00 14.79 9.16
CA VAL A 73 -7.45 14.53 10.50
C VAL A 73 -5.98 14.91 10.60
N LEU A 74 -5.17 14.69 9.56
CA LEU A 74 -3.74 15.01 9.58
C LEU A 74 -3.42 16.52 9.65
N PHE A 75 -4.34 17.40 9.24
CA PHE A 75 -4.14 18.85 9.29
C PHE A 75 -4.88 19.54 10.44
N GLU A 76 -5.95 18.92 10.94
CA GLU A 76 -6.80 19.50 11.99
C GLU A 76 -6.34 19.17 13.42
N LEU A 77 -5.43 18.19 13.58
CA LEU A 77 -4.76 17.85 14.84
C LEU A 77 -3.40 18.55 14.97
#